data_AF-A0A2K8LXT2-F1
#
_entry.id   AF-A0A2K8LXT2-F1
#
_cell.length_a   1.000
_cell.length_b   1.000
_cell.length_c   1.000
_cell.angle_alpha   90.00
_cell.angle_beta   90.00
_cell.angle_gamma   90.00
#
_symmetry.space_group_name_H-M   'P 1'
#
loop_
_entity.id
_entity.type
_entity.pdbx_description
1 polymer ?
#
loop_
_entity_poly.entity_id
_entity_poly.type
_entity_poly.pdbx_seq_one_letter_code
_entity_poly.pdbx_strand_id
1 'polypeptide(L)'
;MNAIARGGGMLAAILVVVGGTAGLGVALGLGATAMLAGLTALFCFIAATGGPLRPDLRLLAAFAPAVVLGGAGPRLLGEVSPAASIALLVLVVFAAALVPALGSRYVTVGLGLGMASVFGYGFQLSGTASPVQIICAPALAVGVVFVLRLLMGLSDPGKPTRTALADALAGPDRASAERAVRLWVTDRPRAWQARVLAGGARYHGTAALLRDRLRAFDEEQAAEVSRVLDAADEQVAALAEAVRAKTVSEPPEIERVDPDVALPGDTAALLEEAWAGLFAIREAVLNRDESIVDFPKHLVREALRREATGVFSWRSAQLRHAVRAALGMLVAAVIATFRPGDPLTVSFLMTTFALMQPEWRDTLAKAWQRAAGAVAGAVVLAVALWLLPPGALLPLGIVALLVGFPFMQVQPMVFNGCMVLMSVGMNATTRHLDAGSVLVEYLLLVALAVVIGLLFGFAAVPGVPKPSVAQRFSDAVSETGELLASVAERLRGGGGRREVALRFRAAARTHQDLLSPEPGSREPSPEQREALEEAGQGLRGLAASAGALLQRDGQSPAMASFAEAAAGALAGSGELPPRPAEADEEERLLADLVRADLLRVHRGAEVLAG
;
A
#
# COMPACT_ATOMS: atom_id res chain seq x y z
N MET A 1 -14.29 -15.99 13.52
CA MET A 1 -13.33 -16.84 14.26
C MET A 1 -11.88 -16.77 13.74
N ASN A 2 -11.62 -16.69 12.42
CA ASN A 2 -10.25 -16.57 11.87
C ASN A 2 -9.48 -15.29 12.26
N ALA A 3 -10.16 -14.17 12.54
CA ALA A 3 -9.52 -12.94 13.01
C ALA A 3 -9.01 -13.05 14.47
N ILE A 4 -9.73 -13.78 15.33
CA ILE A 4 -9.35 -13.98 16.74
C ILE A 4 -8.17 -14.96 16.86
N ALA A 5 -8.15 -16.03 16.04
CA ALA A 5 -7.02 -16.96 15.98
C ALA A 5 -5.73 -16.29 15.43
N ARG A 6 -5.85 -15.40 14.42
CA ARG A 6 -4.73 -14.54 13.97
C ARG A 6 -4.33 -13.50 15.02
N GLY A 7 -5.31 -12.96 15.76
CA GLY A 7 -5.09 -12.01 16.85
C GLY A 7 -4.29 -12.60 18.01
N GLY A 8 -4.62 -13.82 18.45
CA GLY A 8 -3.90 -14.50 19.53
C GLY A 8 -2.43 -14.76 19.22
N GLY A 9 -2.11 -15.20 17.99
CA GLY A 9 -0.73 -15.39 17.56
C GLY A 9 0.07 -14.08 17.50
N MET A 10 -0.58 -12.98 17.07
CA MET A 10 0.06 -11.67 17.03
C MET A 10 0.30 -11.09 18.42
N LEU A 11 -0.65 -11.25 19.36
CA LEU A 11 -0.50 -10.87 20.76
C LEU A 11 0.66 -11.61 21.43
N ALA A 12 0.76 -12.92 21.22
CA ALA A 12 1.88 -13.71 21.71
C ALA A 12 3.22 -13.21 21.14
N ALA A 13 3.27 -12.91 19.84
CA ALA A 13 4.46 -12.37 19.21
C ALA A 13 4.88 -11.00 19.80
N ILE A 14 3.94 -10.09 20.03
CA ILE A 14 4.21 -8.79 20.65
C ILE A 14 4.75 -8.96 22.07
N LEU A 15 4.14 -9.84 22.86
CA LEU A 15 4.56 -10.10 24.24
C LEU A 15 5.97 -10.70 24.27
N VAL A 16 6.26 -11.62 23.36
CA VAL A 16 7.61 -12.20 23.19
C VAL A 16 8.62 -11.15 22.72
N VAL A 17 8.27 -10.27 21.78
CA VAL A 17 9.16 -9.21 21.28
C VAL A 17 9.42 -8.17 22.37
N VAL A 18 8.38 -7.52 22.90
CA VAL A 18 8.52 -6.44 23.87
C VAL A 18 9.07 -6.97 25.19
N GLY A 19 8.46 -8.02 25.73
CA GLY A 19 8.86 -8.63 27.01
C GLY A 19 10.22 -9.33 26.92
N GLY A 20 10.49 -10.04 25.82
CA GLY A 20 11.77 -10.70 25.60
C GLY A 20 12.92 -9.70 25.41
N THR A 21 12.73 -8.65 24.59
CA THR A 21 13.76 -7.62 24.42
C THR A 21 13.97 -6.81 25.69
N ALA A 22 12.90 -6.39 26.38
CA ALA A 22 13.04 -5.66 27.64
C ALA A 22 13.71 -6.52 28.73
N GLY A 23 13.30 -7.78 28.86
CA GLY A 23 13.92 -8.74 29.80
C GLY A 23 15.40 -8.97 29.53
N LEU A 24 15.79 -9.15 28.26
CA LEU A 24 17.19 -9.22 27.85
C LEU A 24 17.93 -7.90 28.16
N GLY A 25 17.28 -6.76 27.94
CA GLY A 25 17.85 -5.45 28.28
C GLY A 25 18.14 -5.31 29.77
N VAL A 26 17.24 -5.77 30.63
CA VAL A 26 17.45 -5.81 32.09
C VAL A 26 18.62 -6.74 32.43
N ALA A 27 18.67 -7.94 31.85
CA ALA A 27 19.75 -8.90 32.07
C ALA A 27 21.12 -8.37 31.62
N LEU A 28 21.16 -7.54 30.58
CA LEU A 28 22.37 -6.88 30.07
C LEU A 28 22.72 -5.58 30.82
N GLY A 29 21.97 -5.23 31.88
CA GLY A 29 22.24 -4.02 32.67
C GLY A 29 21.91 -2.70 31.98
N LEU A 30 20.94 -2.69 31.04
CA LEU A 30 20.47 -1.46 30.38
C LEU A 30 19.61 -0.57 31.30
N GLY A 31 19.17 -1.09 32.45
CA GLY A 31 18.38 -0.33 33.42
C GLY A 31 17.10 0.24 32.80
N ALA A 32 16.88 1.55 32.96
CA ALA A 32 15.70 2.22 32.44
C ALA A 32 15.59 2.21 30.90
N THR A 33 16.70 2.01 30.16
CA THR A 33 16.65 1.93 28.69
C THR A 33 16.20 0.55 28.17
N ALA A 34 15.98 -0.43 29.05
CA ALA A 34 15.38 -1.71 28.66
C ALA A 34 13.97 -1.54 28.05
N MET A 35 13.18 -0.58 28.55
CA MET A 35 11.87 -0.25 27.98
C MET A 35 11.97 0.40 26.60
N LEU A 36 12.96 1.28 26.41
CA LEU A 36 13.31 1.84 25.10
C LEU A 36 13.66 0.70 24.11
N ALA A 37 14.42 -0.30 24.54
CA ALA A 37 14.72 -1.47 23.73
C ALA A 37 13.45 -2.25 23.36
N GLY A 38 12.57 -2.54 24.33
CA GLY A 38 11.30 -3.26 24.08
C GLY A 38 10.38 -2.56 23.09
N LEU A 39 10.18 -1.24 23.23
CA LEU A 39 9.33 -0.47 22.32
C LEU A 39 9.97 -0.27 20.94
N THR A 40 11.28 -0.05 20.89
CA THR A 40 12.01 0.00 19.61
C THR A 40 11.92 -1.34 18.89
N ALA A 41 11.98 -2.46 19.62
CA ALA A 41 11.83 -3.80 19.05
C ALA A 41 10.43 -4.00 18.50
N LEU A 42 9.38 -3.50 19.17
CA LEU A 42 8.03 -3.51 18.62
C LEU A 42 7.95 -2.77 17.28
N PHE A 43 8.51 -1.56 17.21
CA PHE A 43 8.52 -0.75 15.98
C PHE A 43 9.33 -1.40 14.86
N CYS A 44 10.51 -1.95 15.16
CA CYS A 44 11.30 -2.74 14.22
C CYS A 44 10.56 -4.00 13.76
N PHE A 45 9.85 -4.67 14.66
CA PHE A 45 9.09 -5.87 14.35
C PHE A 45 7.94 -5.56 13.40
N ILE A 46 7.16 -4.49 13.66
CA ILE A 46 6.13 -3.98 12.74
C ILE A 46 6.70 -3.67 11.35
N ALA A 47 7.87 -3.03 11.30
CA ALA A 47 8.54 -2.72 10.04
C ALA A 47 9.01 -3.98 9.28
N ALA A 48 9.35 -5.05 10.00
CA ALA A 48 9.96 -6.26 9.45
C ALA A 48 9.00 -7.43 9.17
N THR A 49 7.70 -7.29 9.46
CA THR A 49 6.71 -8.39 9.35
C THR A 49 5.73 -8.24 8.18
N GLY A 50 6.16 -7.64 7.07
CA GLY A 50 5.30 -7.37 5.91
C GLY A 50 5.61 -8.15 4.63
N GLY A 51 6.72 -8.88 4.55
CA GLY A 51 7.19 -9.45 3.29
C GLY A 51 7.88 -10.81 3.41
N PRO A 52 8.52 -11.27 2.33
CA PRO A 52 9.34 -12.48 2.32
C PRO A 52 10.57 -12.31 3.20
N LEU A 53 11.10 -13.41 3.73
CA LEU A 53 12.14 -13.36 4.77
C LEU A 53 13.38 -12.60 4.32
N ARG A 54 13.91 -12.91 3.12
CA ARG A 54 15.17 -12.34 2.65
C ARG A 54 15.09 -10.83 2.40
N PRO A 55 14.06 -10.31 1.71
CA PRO A 55 13.80 -8.87 1.63
C PRO A 55 13.63 -8.21 2.99
N ASP A 56 12.96 -8.86 3.95
CA ASP A 56 12.76 -8.30 5.30
C ASP A 56 14.10 -8.19 6.05
N LEU A 57 14.94 -9.22 6.00
CA LEU A 57 16.26 -9.19 6.64
C LEU A 57 17.21 -8.17 5.99
N ARG A 58 17.17 -8.04 4.65
CA ARG A 58 17.95 -7.00 3.94
C ARG A 58 17.48 -5.60 4.30
N LEU A 59 16.17 -5.40 4.35
CA LEU A 59 15.56 -4.14 4.76
C LEU A 59 15.96 -3.81 6.20
N LEU A 60 15.82 -4.75 7.14
CA LEU A 60 16.27 -4.59 8.52
C LEU A 60 17.76 -4.25 8.60
N ALA A 61 18.63 -4.93 7.85
CA ALA A 61 20.06 -4.65 7.85
C ALA A 61 20.38 -3.23 7.33
N ALA A 62 19.69 -2.78 6.29
CA ALA A 62 19.84 -1.42 5.75
C ALA A 62 19.23 -0.34 6.66
N PHE A 63 18.15 -0.68 7.36
CA PHE A 63 17.36 0.22 8.20
C PHE A 63 17.90 0.32 9.64
N ALA A 64 18.58 -0.72 10.12
CA ALA A 64 19.14 -0.81 11.46
C ALA A 64 20.01 0.41 11.84
N PRO A 65 20.96 0.87 11.00
CA PRO A 65 21.74 2.06 11.30
C PRO A 65 20.86 3.31 11.44
N ALA A 66 19.82 3.44 10.60
CA ALA A 66 18.90 4.57 10.67
C ALA A 66 18.05 4.54 11.94
N VAL A 67 17.62 3.37 12.41
CA VAL A 67 16.89 3.24 13.69
C VAL A 67 17.79 3.55 14.87
N VAL A 68 19.02 3.03 14.89
CA VAL A 68 19.96 3.30 15.98
C VAL A 68 20.30 4.79 16.02
N LEU A 69 20.65 5.38 14.87
CA LEU A 69 20.93 6.81 14.76
C LEU A 69 19.70 7.67 15.04
N GLY A 70 18.53 7.26 14.58
CA GLY A 70 17.28 7.97 14.81
C GLY A 70 16.81 7.89 16.26
N GLY A 71 16.94 6.74 16.91
CA GLY A 71 16.48 6.52 18.29
C GLY A 71 17.45 7.03 19.35
N ALA A 72 18.77 6.90 19.11
CA ALA A 72 19.80 7.37 20.04
C ALA A 72 20.33 8.77 19.70
N GLY A 73 20.45 9.11 18.42
CA GLY A 73 21.14 10.31 17.95
C GLY A 73 20.56 11.63 18.46
N PRO A 74 19.24 11.90 18.33
CA PRO A 74 18.66 13.12 18.88
C PRO A 74 18.93 13.24 20.38
N ARG A 75 18.81 12.15 21.13
CA ARG A 75 19.06 12.15 22.57
C ARG A 75 20.52 12.50 22.90
N LEU A 76 21.48 11.83 22.25
CA LEU A 76 22.92 12.08 22.47
C LEU A 76 23.31 13.51 22.07
N LEU A 77 22.78 14.02 20.96
CA LEU A 77 23.01 15.42 20.57
C LEU A 77 22.39 16.42 21.54
N GLY A 78 21.32 16.05 22.23
CA GLY A 78 20.66 16.90 23.23
C GLY A 78 21.55 17.24 24.42
N GLU A 79 22.55 16.40 24.72
CA GLU A 79 23.55 16.67 25.77
C GLU A 79 24.54 17.77 25.35
N VAL A 80 24.74 17.96 24.03
CA VAL A 80 25.70 18.93 23.48
C VAL A 80 24.99 20.21 23.02
N SER A 81 23.89 20.07 22.28
CA SER A 81 23.13 21.18 21.71
C SER A 81 21.65 20.82 21.53
N PRO A 82 20.74 21.46 22.27
CA PRO A 82 19.30 21.28 22.09
C PRO A 82 18.83 21.57 20.66
N ALA A 83 19.41 22.59 20.02
CA ALA A 83 19.07 22.95 18.64
C ALA A 83 19.49 21.87 17.64
N ALA A 84 20.68 21.29 17.79
CA ALA A 84 21.15 20.21 16.92
C ALA A 84 20.31 18.93 17.10
N SER A 85 19.89 18.65 18.34
CA SER A 85 18.99 17.54 18.66
C SER A 85 17.63 17.67 17.96
N ILE A 86 17.02 18.85 18.04
CA ILE A 86 15.75 19.15 17.36
C ILE A 86 15.93 19.06 15.84
N ALA A 87 17.00 19.64 15.29
CA ALA A 87 17.28 19.59 13.87
C ALA A 87 17.42 18.14 13.36
N LEU A 88 18.12 17.29 14.11
CA LEU A 88 18.24 15.87 13.77
C LEU A 88 16.89 15.14 13.87
N LEU A 89 16.11 15.38 14.93
CA LEU A 89 14.77 14.78 15.08
C LEU A 89 13.88 15.15 13.88
N VAL A 90 13.84 16.42 13.51
CA VAL A 90 13.04 16.94 12.39
C VAL A 90 13.52 16.34 11.07
N LEU A 91 14.83 16.20 10.86
CA LEU A 91 15.39 15.56 9.67
C LEU A 91 14.99 14.07 9.59
N VAL A 92 15.03 13.36 10.72
CA VAL A 92 14.62 11.95 10.77
C VAL A 92 13.12 11.81 10.54
N VAL A 93 12.28 12.68 11.11
CA VAL A 93 10.83 12.69 10.87
C VAL A 93 10.51 13.01 9.41
N PHE A 94 11.22 13.96 8.80
CA PHE A 94 11.11 14.26 7.37
C PHE A 94 11.47 13.03 6.52
N ALA A 95 12.61 12.38 6.80
CA ALA A 95 13.04 11.18 6.08
C ALA A 95 12.05 10.02 6.28
N ALA A 96 11.62 9.78 7.52
CA ALA A 96 10.61 8.77 7.87
C ALA A 96 9.29 9.00 7.14
N ALA A 97 8.86 10.25 6.99
CA ALA A 97 7.67 10.60 6.24
C ALA A 97 7.86 10.49 4.72
N LEU A 98 9.08 10.48 4.18
CA LEU A 98 9.36 10.21 2.76
C LEU A 98 9.49 8.72 2.43
N VAL A 99 9.90 7.88 3.39
CA VAL A 99 10.09 6.44 3.20
C VAL A 99 8.87 5.72 2.58
N PRO A 100 7.60 6.03 2.94
CA PRO A 100 6.42 5.47 2.27
C PRO A 100 6.39 5.65 0.76
N ALA A 101 7.05 6.68 0.23
CA ALA A 101 7.10 6.95 -1.21
C ALA A 101 7.80 5.84 -2.02
N LEU A 102 8.60 5.00 -1.36
CA LEU A 102 9.26 3.83 -1.94
C LEU A 102 8.31 2.61 -2.06
N GLY A 103 7.08 2.74 -1.54
CA GLY A 103 6.02 1.73 -1.64
C GLY A 103 5.29 1.48 -0.33
N SER A 104 4.12 0.83 -0.42
CA SER A 104 3.25 0.55 0.74
C SER A 104 3.92 -0.24 1.87
N ARG A 105 4.88 -1.10 1.53
CA ARG A 105 5.68 -1.85 2.52
C ARG A 105 6.54 -0.95 3.40
N TYR A 106 6.92 0.23 2.91
CA TYR A 106 7.76 1.17 3.63
C TYR A 106 6.97 2.09 4.56
N VAL A 107 5.62 2.05 4.53
CA VAL A 107 4.77 2.82 5.45
C VAL A 107 5.08 2.46 6.90
N THR A 108 5.13 1.16 7.22
CA THR A 108 5.44 0.67 8.57
C THR A 108 6.88 0.94 8.97
N VAL A 109 7.81 0.98 8.01
CA VAL A 109 9.22 1.31 8.22
C VAL A 109 9.38 2.79 8.61
N GLY A 110 8.77 3.69 7.84
CA GLY A 110 8.76 5.12 8.15
C GLY A 110 8.09 5.40 9.50
N LEU A 111 6.94 4.77 9.74
CA LEU A 111 6.24 4.82 11.02
C LEU A 111 7.15 4.39 12.18
N GLY A 112 7.78 3.22 12.08
CA GLY A 112 8.66 2.69 13.11
C GLY A 112 9.88 3.59 13.37
N LEU A 113 10.48 4.15 12.31
CA LEU A 113 11.60 5.09 12.43
C LEU A 113 11.18 6.34 13.20
N GLY A 114 10.09 6.99 12.77
CA GLY A 114 9.61 8.22 13.38
C GLY A 114 9.19 8.01 14.83
N MET A 115 8.48 6.93 15.13
CA MET A 115 8.09 6.58 16.51
C MET A 115 9.32 6.31 17.39
N ALA A 116 10.31 5.55 16.91
CA ALA A 116 11.55 5.30 17.65
C ALA A 116 12.34 6.58 17.92
N SER A 117 12.40 7.49 16.95
CA SER A 117 13.08 8.79 17.08
C SER A 117 12.38 9.76 18.02
N VAL A 118 11.07 9.92 17.86
CA VAL A 118 10.26 10.80 18.71
C VAL A 118 10.23 10.27 20.14
N PHE A 119 10.09 8.96 20.31
CA PHE A 119 10.18 8.33 21.61
C PHE A 119 11.59 8.50 22.18
N GLY A 120 12.66 8.21 21.44
CA GLY A 120 14.04 8.36 21.91
C GLY A 120 14.40 9.80 22.32
N TYR A 121 13.93 10.80 21.57
CA TYR A 121 14.09 12.21 21.92
C TYR A 121 13.26 12.60 23.15
N GLY A 122 11.97 12.24 23.15
CA GLY A 122 11.04 12.58 24.22
C GLY A 122 11.34 11.86 25.52
N PHE A 123 11.95 10.67 25.45
CA PHE A 123 12.34 9.85 26.59
C PHE A 123 13.48 10.54 27.34
N GLN A 124 13.09 11.52 28.15
CA GLN A 124 13.95 12.17 29.10
C GLN A 124 14.22 11.15 30.19
N LEU A 125 15.37 10.48 30.06
CA LEU A 125 15.95 9.69 31.13
C LEU A 125 15.98 10.56 32.39
N SER A 126 15.12 10.24 33.35
CA SER A 126 15.34 10.60 34.74
C SER A 126 16.70 10.01 35.07
N GLY A 127 17.73 10.86 35.16
CA GLY A 127 19.12 10.55 34.83
C GLY A 127 19.71 9.27 35.45
N THR A 128 20.59 8.62 34.66
CA THR A 128 21.74 7.76 35.03
C THR A 128 22.21 6.93 33.83
N ALA A 129 21.44 6.84 32.74
CA ALA A 129 21.83 5.98 31.63
C ALA A 129 23.03 6.54 30.85
N SER A 130 24.05 5.70 30.67
CA SER A 130 25.26 6.06 29.93
C SER A 130 24.98 6.18 28.42
N PRO A 131 25.79 6.94 27.67
CA PRO A 131 25.70 6.98 26.21
C PRO A 131 25.71 5.58 25.56
N VAL A 132 26.46 4.65 26.16
CA VAL A 132 26.51 3.24 25.75
C VAL A 132 25.15 2.58 25.91
N GLN A 133 24.46 2.75 27.04
CA GLN A 133 23.13 2.18 27.25
C GLN A 133 22.07 2.76 26.30
N ILE A 134 22.21 4.02 25.90
CA ILE A 134 21.31 4.69 24.95
C ILE A 134 21.48 4.11 23.54
N ILE A 135 22.72 3.81 23.12
CA ILE A 135 23.00 3.20 21.80
C ILE A 135 22.68 1.69 21.81
N CYS A 136 23.03 0.99 22.89
CA CYS A 136 22.83 -0.45 23.02
C CYS A 136 21.35 -0.85 23.04
N ALA A 137 20.44 0.00 23.54
CA ALA A 137 19.01 -0.32 23.59
C ALA A 137 18.37 -0.48 22.18
N PRO A 138 18.46 0.49 21.25
CA PRO A 138 18.03 0.29 19.87
C PRO A 138 18.79 -0.81 19.12
N ALA A 139 20.09 -0.99 19.40
CA ALA A 139 20.88 -2.05 18.77
C ALA A 139 20.41 -3.45 19.20
N LEU A 140 20.13 -3.64 20.50
CA LEU A 140 19.55 -4.87 21.04
C LEU A 140 18.18 -5.14 20.42
N ALA A 141 17.33 -4.11 20.32
CA ALA A 141 16.02 -4.19 19.70
C ALA A 141 16.09 -4.73 18.27
N VAL A 142 16.94 -4.13 17.44
CA VAL A 142 17.21 -4.58 16.07
C VAL A 142 17.70 -6.04 16.06
N GLY A 143 18.67 -6.38 16.91
CA GLY A 143 19.24 -7.72 16.99
C GLY A 143 18.20 -8.79 17.34
N VAL A 144 17.38 -8.55 18.35
CA VAL A 144 16.31 -9.47 18.76
C VAL A 144 15.27 -9.64 17.65
N VAL A 145 14.83 -8.54 17.02
CA VAL A 145 13.88 -8.60 15.91
C VAL A 145 14.46 -9.35 14.71
N PHE A 146 15.74 -9.15 14.39
CA PHE A 146 16.42 -9.87 13.33
C PHE A 146 16.41 -11.38 13.58
N VAL A 147 16.75 -11.82 14.81
CA VAL A 147 16.74 -13.23 15.20
C VAL A 147 15.33 -13.80 15.17
N LEU A 148 14.35 -13.11 15.75
CA LEU A 148 12.94 -13.55 15.73
C LEU A 148 12.42 -13.68 14.31
N ARG A 149 12.70 -12.70 13.44
CA ARG A 149 12.27 -12.74 12.04
C ARG A 149 12.91 -13.91 11.29
N LEU A 150 14.20 -14.16 11.54
CA LEU A 150 14.92 -15.31 11.01
C LEU A 150 14.26 -16.63 11.42
N LEU A 151 13.97 -16.81 12.72
CA LEU A 151 13.31 -18.01 13.24
C LEU A 151 11.90 -18.22 12.66
N MET A 152 11.10 -17.15 12.57
CA MET A 152 9.74 -17.21 12.00
C MET A 152 9.73 -17.57 10.52
N GLY A 153 10.75 -17.13 9.76
CA GLY A 153 10.81 -17.35 8.32
C GLY A 153 11.62 -18.57 7.87
N LEU A 154 12.44 -19.16 8.75
CA LEU A 154 13.36 -20.24 8.39
C LEU A 154 12.63 -21.45 7.79
N SER A 155 11.46 -21.76 8.33
CA SER A 155 10.67 -22.91 7.90
C SER A 155 10.11 -22.75 6.49
N ASP A 156 9.76 -21.53 6.07
CA ASP A 156 9.11 -21.25 4.79
C ASP A 156 9.35 -19.80 4.31
N PRO A 157 10.55 -19.49 3.79
CA PRO A 157 10.95 -18.12 3.49
C PRO A 157 10.15 -17.47 2.36
N GLY A 158 9.64 -18.29 1.43
CA GLY A 158 8.88 -17.85 0.25
C GLY A 158 7.36 -17.82 0.43
N LYS A 159 6.84 -18.15 1.62
CA LYS A 159 5.39 -18.18 1.90
C LYS A 159 4.65 -16.90 1.47
N PRO A 160 5.15 -15.68 1.78
CA PRO A 160 4.43 -14.46 1.42
C PRO A 160 4.32 -14.26 -0.10
N THR A 161 5.38 -14.58 -0.84
CA THR A 161 5.39 -14.55 -2.31
C THR A 161 4.40 -15.55 -2.89
N ARG A 162 4.40 -16.81 -2.41
CA ARG A 162 3.45 -17.83 -2.87
C ARG A 162 2.00 -17.48 -2.54
N THR A 163 1.77 -16.93 -1.35
CA THR A 163 0.42 -16.50 -0.93
C THR A 163 -0.07 -15.35 -1.81
N ALA A 164 0.76 -14.35 -2.08
CA ALA A 164 0.38 -13.24 -2.95
C ALA A 164 0.16 -13.68 -4.41
N LEU A 165 0.95 -14.65 -4.91
CA LEU A 165 0.72 -15.25 -6.23
C LEU A 165 -0.62 -15.99 -6.27
N ALA A 166 -0.92 -16.81 -5.26
CA ALA A 166 -2.20 -17.49 -5.15
C ALA A 166 -3.37 -16.49 -5.06
N ASP A 167 -3.24 -15.44 -4.25
CA ASP A 167 -4.28 -14.41 -4.10
C ASP A 167 -4.47 -13.60 -5.40
N ALA A 168 -3.42 -13.42 -6.20
CA ALA A 168 -3.49 -12.80 -7.52
C ALA A 168 -4.11 -13.70 -8.59
N LEU A 169 -4.07 -15.03 -8.42
CA LEU A 169 -4.77 -15.98 -9.28
C LEU A 169 -6.25 -16.11 -8.86
N ALA A 170 -6.51 -16.24 -7.56
CA ALA A 170 -7.84 -16.48 -7.03
C ALA A 170 -8.80 -15.28 -7.13
N GLY A 171 -8.31 -14.10 -7.52
CA GLY A 171 -9.14 -12.91 -7.63
C GLY A 171 -8.75 -12.03 -8.81
N PRO A 172 -9.72 -11.42 -9.52
CA PRO A 172 -9.46 -10.49 -10.62
C PRO A 172 -8.92 -9.12 -10.14
N ASP A 173 -8.60 -8.98 -8.86
CA ASP A 173 -8.12 -7.72 -8.29
C ASP A 173 -6.69 -7.41 -8.78
N ARG A 174 -6.59 -6.38 -9.61
CA ARG A 174 -5.32 -5.83 -10.10
C ARG A 174 -4.36 -5.45 -8.98
N ALA A 175 -4.87 -5.02 -7.81
CA ALA A 175 -4.02 -4.69 -6.66
C ALA A 175 -3.28 -5.94 -6.12
N SER A 176 -3.92 -7.11 -6.17
CA SER A 176 -3.31 -8.40 -5.81
C SER A 176 -2.22 -8.80 -6.80
N ALA A 177 -2.46 -8.66 -8.10
CA ALA A 177 -1.47 -8.93 -9.14
C ALA A 177 -0.22 -8.03 -9.01
N GLU A 178 -0.40 -6.73 -8.81
CA GLU A 178 0.73 -5.83 -8.58
C GLU A 178 1.50 -6.16 -7.30
N ARG A 179 0.80 -6.52 -6.22
CA ARG A 179 1.44 -6.97 -4.98
C ARG A 179 2.26 -8.24 -5.23
N ALA A 180 1.73 -9.21 -5.96
CA ALA A 180 2.42 -10.45 -6.29
C ALA A 180 3.71 -10.19 -7.08
N VAL A 181 3.64 -9.37 -8.14
CA VAL A 181 4.80 -8.99 -8.95
C VAL A 181 5.85 -8.27 -8.10
N ARG A 182 5.44 -7.29 -7.28
CA ARG A 182 6.36 -6.56 -6.38
C ARG A 182 7.07 -7.51 -5.42
N LEU A 183 6.34 -8.44 -4.80
CA LEU A 183 6.94 -9.41 -3.87
C LEU A 183 7.90 -10.35 -4.59
N TRP A 184 7.51 -10.89 -5.74
CA TRP A 184 8.34 -11.77 -6.58
C TRP A 184 9.66 -11.12 -6.99
N VAL A 185 9.62 -9.86 -7.45
CA VAL A 185 10.82 -9.09 -7.83
C VAL A 185 11.75 -8.89 -6.63
N THR A 186 11.20 -8.66 -5.44
CA THR A 186 12.03 -8.40 -4.23
C THR A 186 12.63 -9.65 -3.60
N ASP A 187 11.91 -10.79 -3.58
CA ASP A 187 12.29 -12.02 -2.86
C ASP A 187 13.50 -12.72 -3.48
N ARG A 188 13.40 -12.97 -4.80
CA ARG A 188 14.38 -13.49 -5.77
C ARG A 188 13.56 -14.13 -6.89
N PRO A 189 13.47 -13.52 -8.08
CA PRO A 189 12.65 -14.04 -9.17
C PRO A 189 12.96 -15.51 -9.49
N ARG A 190 12.00 -16.42 -9.22
CA ARG A 190 12.10 -17.85 -9.61
C ARG A 190 11.35 -18.12 -10.91
N ALA A 191 11.85 -19.04 -11.72
CA ALA A 191 11.29 -19.35 -13.04
C ALA A 191 9.85 -19.85 -12.96
N TRP A 192 9.55 -20.78 -12.04
CA TRP A 192 8.18 -21.28 -11.89
C TRP A 192 7.19 -20.18 -11.49
N GLN A 193 7.59 -19.26 -10.61
CA GLN A 193 6.75 -18.13 -10.19
C GLN A 193 6.51 -17.15 -11.34
N ALA A 194 7.51 -16.97 -12.21
CA ALA A 194 7.37 -16.16 -13.43
C ALA A 194 6.36 -16.78 -14.39
N ARG A 195 6.40 -18.11 -14.57
CA ARG A 195 5.43 -18.85 -15.39
C ARG A 195 4.02 -18.77 -14.82
N VAL A 196 3.87 -18.87 -13.49
CA VAL A 196 2.57 -18.67 -12.82
C VAL A 196 2.03 -17.26 -13.05
N LEU A 197 2.86 -16.21 -12.88
CA LEU A 197 2.47 -14.84 -13.19
C LEU A 197 2.10 -14.65 -14.66
N ALA A 198 2.87 -15.20 -15.57
CA ALA A 198 2.63 -15.08 -17.01
C ALA A 198 1.37 -15.85 -17.45
N GLY A 199 1.15 -17.05 -16.91
CA GLY A 199 -0.06 -17.85 -17.15
C GLY A 199 -1.29 -17.20 -16.55
N GLY A 200 -1.21 -16.69 -15.32
CA GLY A 200 -2.30 -15.97 -14.66
C GLY A 200 -2.64 -14.66 -15.36
N ALA A 201 -1.64 -13.87 -15.77
CA ALA A 201 -1.85 -12.65 -16.53
C ALA A 201 -2.49 -12.92 -17.91
N ARG A 202 -2.08 -14.00 -18.58
CA ARG A 202 -2.72 -14.46 -19.83
C ARG A 202 -4.17 -14.85 -19.58
N TYR A 203 -4.42 -15.75 -18.63
CA TYR A 203 -5.77 -16.16 -18.26
C TYR A 203 -6.67 -14.98 -17.93
N HIS A 204 -6.31 -14.13 -16.96
CA HIS A 204 -7.15 -13.01 -16.54
C HIS A 204 -7.32 -11.95 -17.64
N GLY A 205 -6.29 -11.70 -18.44
CA GLY A 205 -6.37 -10.81 -19.60
C GLY A 205 -7.37 -11.31 -20.64
N THR A 206 -7.25 -12.58 -21.02
CA THR A 206 -8.13 -13.23 -22.00
C THR A 206 -9.55 -13.40 -21.47
N ALA A 207 -9.71 -13.83 -20.22
CA ALA A 207 -11.01 -13.97 -19.58
C ALA A 207 -11.70 -12.59 -19.39
N ALA A 208 -10.96 -11.52 -19.14
CA ALA A 208 -11.53 -10.16 -19.11
C ALA A 208 -12.04 -9.74 -20.50
N LEU A 209 -11.27 -10.03 -21.56
CA LEU A 209 -11.68 -9.76 -22.94
C LEU A 209 -12.93 -10.57 -23.32
N LEU A 210 -12.96 -11.86 -22.99
CA LEU A 210 -14.12 -12.73 -23.24
C LEU A 210 -15.37 -12.26 -22.50
N ARG A 211 -15.25 -11.88 -21.21
CA ARG A 211 -16.38 -11.32 -20.44
C ARG A 211 -16.90 -10.00 -21.03
N ASP A 212 -16.02 -9.20 -21.62
CA ASP A 212 -16.42 -7.97 -22.29
C ASP A 212 -17.19 -8.26 -23.59
N ARG A 213 -16.76 -9.28 -24.34
CA ARG A 213 -17.44 -9.76 -25.56
C ARG A 213 -18.85 -10.32 -25.33
N LEU A 214 -19.14 -10.85 -24.14
CA LEU A 214 -20.48 -11.38 -23.81
C LEU A 214 -21.62 -10.40 -24.13
N ARG A 215 -21.36 -9.09 -24.10
CA ARG A 215 -22.35 -8.04 -24.41
C ARG A 215 -22.72 -7.96 -25.90
N ALA A 216 -21.86 -8.48 -26.77
CA ALA A 216 -22.04 -8.49 -28.22
C ALA A 216 -22.55 -9.85 -28.74
N PHE A 217 -22.66 -10.85 -27.87
CA PHE A 217 -23.13 -12.19 -28.21
C PHE A 217 -24.65 -12.29 -28.09
N ASP A 218 -25.23 -13.29 -28.77
CA ASP A 218 -26.60 -13.68 -28.47
C ASP A 218 -26.70 -14.39 -27.11
N GLU A 219 -27.93 -14.61 -26.63
CA GLU A 219 -28.18 -15.14 -25.28
C GLU A 219 -27.60 -16.55 -25.10
N GLU A 220 -27.64 -17.39 -26.14
CA GLU A 220 -27.15 -18.76 -26.11
C GLU A 220 -25.61 -18.80 -26.08
N GLN A 221 -24.95 -18.06 -26.96
CA GLN A 221 -23.49 -17.89 -27.00
C GLN A 221 -22.96 -17.27 -25.71
N ALA A 222 -23.64 -16.26 -25.18
CA ALA A 222 -23.23 -15.61 -23.94
C ALA A 222 -23.33 -16.56 -22.74
N ALA A 223 -24.42 -17.34 -22.64
CA ALA A 223 -24.58 -18.35 -21.60
C ALA A 223 -23.47 -19.41 -21.67
N GLU A 224 -23.15 -19.86 -22.88
CA GLU A 224 -22.16 -20.92 -23.07
C GLU A 224 -20.73 -20.46 -22.77
N VAL A 225 -20.34 -19.28 -23.24
CA VAL A 225 -19.03 -18.71 -22.90
C VAL A 225 -18.93 -18.42 -21.41
N SER A 226 -20.01 -17.96 -20.75
CA SER A 226 -20.04 -17.79 -19.31
C SER A 226 -19.80 -19.12 -18.58
N ARG A 227 -20.48 -20.20 -19.00
CA ARG A 227 -20.30 -21.54 -18.42
C ARG A 227 -18.86 -22.02 -18.50
N VAL A 228 -18.20 -21.83 -19.64
CA VAL A 228 -16.79 -22.21 -19.83
C VAL A 228 -15.87 -21.36 -18.93
N LEU A 229 -16.12 -20.05 -18.82
CA LEU A 229 -15.35 -19.16 -17.96
C LEU A 229 -15.54 -19.44 -16.47
N ASP A 230 -16.75 -19.79 -16.04
CA ASP A 230 -17.05 -20.16 -14.66
C ASP A 230 -16.31 -21.45 -14.28
N ALA A 231 -16.32 -22.45 -15.17
CA ALA A 231 -15.52 -23.67 -14.99
C ALA A 231 -14.01 -23.36 -14.93
N ALA A 232 -13.51 -22.47 -15.77
CA ALA A 232 -12.11 -22.05 -15.75
C ALA A 232 -11.75 -21.30 -14.45
N ASP A 233 -12.64 -20.46 -13.91
CA ASP A 233 -12.45 -19.76 -12.64
C ASP A 233 -12.36 -20.75 -11.45
N GLU A 234 -13.16 -21.82 -11.47
CA GLU A 234 -13.09 -22.90 -10.47
C GLU A 234 -11.71 -23.60 -10.52
N GLN A 235 -11.22 -23.90 -11.72
CA GLN A 235 -9.90 -24.51 -11.92
C GLN A 235 -8.76 -23.58 -11.44
N VAL A 236 -8.88 -22.27 -11.68
CA VAL A 236 -7.93 -21.26 -11.20
C VAL A 236 -7.90 -21.21 -9.68
N ALA A 237 -9.05 -21.23 -9.03
CA ALA A 237 -9.12 -21.24 -7.56
C ALA A 237 -8.43 -22.48 -6.97
N ALA A 238 -8.61 -23.64 -7.60
CA ALA A 238 -7.97 -24.87 -7.18
C ALA A 238 -6.44 -24.84 -7.41
N LEU A 239 -5.98 -24.30 -8.56
CA LEU A 239 -4.56 -24.08 -8.84
C LEU A 239 -3.93 -23.05 -7.88
N ALA A 240 -4.66 -22.03 -7.45
CA ALA A 240 -4.19 -21.04 -6.49
C ALA A 240 -3.82 -21.69 -5.15
N GLU A 241 -4.60 -22.66 -4.66
CA GLU A 241 -4.23 -23.42 -3.45
C GLU A 241 -2.97 -24.26 -3.65
N ALA A 242 -2.79 -24.86 -4.83
CA ALA A 242 -1.58 -25.61 -5.16
C ALA A 242 -0.33 -24.70 -5.27
N VAL A 243 -0.49 -23.45 -5.72
CA VAL A 243 0.56 -22.41 -5.68
C VAL A 243 0.90 -22.02 -4.24
N ARG A 244 -0.10 -21.94 -3.36
CA ARG A 244 0.08 -21.57 -1.95
C ARG A 244 0.86 -22.64 -1.16
N ALA A 245 0.68 -23.91 -1.51
CA ALA A 245 1.30 -25.05 -0.84
C ALA A 245 2.83 -24.94 -0.72
N LYS A 246 3.38 -25.31 0.45
CA LYS A 246 4.82 -25.24 0.74
C LYS A 246 5.61 -26.23 -0.11
N THR A 247 5.20 -27.49 -0.10
CA THR A 247 5.80 -28.57 -0.91
C THR A 247 5.07 -28.69 -2.24
N VAL A 248 5.68 -29.37 -3.21
CA VAL A 248 4.98 -29.79 -4.43
C VAL A 248 3.84 -30.69 -3.99
N SER A 249 2.61 -30.17 -4.07
CA SER A 249 1.39 -30.96 -4.01
C SER A 249 0.97 -31.22 -5.43
N GLU A 250 0.49 -32.42 -5.73
CA GLU A 250 -0.10 -32.73 -7.02
C GLU A 250 -1.26 -31.75 -7.26
N PRO A 251 -1.14 -30.84 -8.25
CA PRO A 251 -2.21 -29.91 -8.56
C PRO A 251 -3.39 -30.69 -9.16
N PRO A 252 -4.62 -30.18 -9.00
CA PRO A 252 -5.79 -30.79 -9.63
C PRO A 252 -5.57 -30.98 -11.14
N GLU A 253 -6.16 -32.04 -11.67
CA GLU A 253 -6.28 -32.21 -13.11
C GLU A 253 -7.21 -31.13 -13.66
N ILE A 254 -6.86 -30.54 -14.81
CA ILE A 254 -7.67 -29.50 -15.43
C ILE A 254 -8.74 -30.21 -16.26
N GLU A 255 -9.98 -30.15 -15.77
CA GLU A 255 -11.15 -30.60 -16.52
C GLU A 255 -11.57 -29.48 -17.47
N ARG A 256 -11.23 -29.65 -18.75
CA ARG A 256 -11.57 -28.70 -19.80
C ARG A 256 -13.05 -28.84 -20.16
N VAL A 257 -13.72 -27.70 -20.24
CA VAL A 257 -15.09 -27.58 -20.72
C VAL A 257 -15.07 -26.87 -22.06
N ASP A 258 -15.62 -27.53 -23.08
CA ASP A 258 -15.74 -26.97 -24.43
C ASP A 258 -17.14 -26.38 -24.65
N PRO A 259 -17.25 -25.32 -25.47
CA PRO A 259 -18.53 -24.77 -25.87
C PRO A 259 -19.22 -25.67 -26.89
N ASP A 260 -20.52 -25.90 -26.72
CA ASP A 260 -21.37 -26.72 -27.62
C ASP A 260 -21.92 -25.93 -28.82
N VAL A 261 -21.68 -24.61 -28.87
CA VAL A 261 -22.20 -23.71 -29.90
C VAL A 261 -21.07 -23.10 -30.75
N ALA A 262 -21.40 -22.75 -31.99
CA ALA A 262 -20.47 -22.03 -32.85
C ALA A 262 -20.25 -20.61 -32.32
N LEU A 263 -19.00 -20.28 -32.01
CA LEU A 263 -18.62 -18.98 -31.44
C LEU A 263 -18.17 -18.00 -32.53
N PRO A 264 -18.52 -16.71 -32.43
CA PRO A 264 -18.19 -15.71 -33.43
C PRO A 264 -16.71 -15.29 -33.37
N GLY A 265 -16.14 -14.95 -34.52
CA GLY A 265 -14.78 -14.41 -34.66
C GLY A 265 -13.68 -15.30 -34.03
N ASP A 266 -12.72 -14.68 -33.35
CA ASP A 266 -11.59 -15.38 -32.71
C ASP A 266 -11.92 -15.92 -31.30
N THR A 267 -13.21 -15.95 -30.92
CA THR A 267 -13.63 -16.27 -29.54
C THR A 267 -13.21 -17.68 -29.11
N ALA A 268 -13.30 -18.67 -30.00
CA ALA A 268 -12.82 -20.02 -29.71
C ALA A 268 -11.29 -20.06 -29.47
N ALA A 269 -10.50 -19.31 -30.24
CA ALA A 269 -9.05 -19.20 -30.06
C ALA A 269 -8.69 -18.50 -28.74
N LEU A 270 -9.49 -17.53 -28.30
CA LEU A 270 -9.33 -16.91 -26.98
C LEU A 270 -9.66 -17.87 -25.85
N LEU A 271 -10.68 -18.73 -25.98
CA LEU A 271 -10.93 -19.79 -25.00
C LEU A 271 -9.75 -20.76 -24.91
N GLU A 272 -9.17 -21.15 -26.05
CA GLU A 272 -7.95 -21.96 -26.09
C GLU A 272 -6.77 -21.28 -25.37
N GLU A 273 -6.53 -19.99 -25.62
CA GLU A 273 -5.46 -19.24 -24.95
C GLU A 273 -5.71 -19.12 -23.44
N ALA A 274 -6.96 -18.97 -23.00
CA ALA A 274 -7.31 -18.98 -21.58
C ALA A 274 -6.96 -20.32 -20.93
N TRP A 275 -7.36 -21.44 -21.55
CA TRP A 275 -7.01 -22.79 -21.08
C TRP A 275 -5.50 -23.04 -21.12
N ALA A 276 -4.79 -22.61 -22.17
CA ALA A 276 -3.34 -22.70 -22.27
C ALA A 276 -2.64 -21.96 -21.12
N GLY A 277 -3.19 -20.82 -20.69
CA GLY A 277 -2.77 -20.10 -19.47
C GLY A 277 -2.86 -20.98 -18.22
N LEU A 278 -3.96 -21.72 -18.05
CA LEU A 278 -4.15 -22.64 -16.91
C LEU A 278 -3.21 -23.84 -16.96
N PHE A 279 -3.03 -24.46 -18.13
CA PHE A 279 -2.08 -25.55 -18.30
C PHE A 279 -0.64 -25.10 -17.98
N ALA A 280 -0.26 -23.89 -18.40
CA ALA A 280 1.06 -23.33 -18.07
C ALA A 280 1.25 -23.10 -16.56
N ILE A 281 0.18 -22.70 -15.84
CA ILE A 281 0.22 -22.59 -14.37
C ILE A 281 0.40 -23.98 -13.75
N ARG A 282 -0.41 -24.97 -14.17
CA ARG A 282 -0.33 -26.34 -13.67
C ARG A 282 1.06 -26.94 -13.87
N GLU A 283 1.60 -26.81 -15.08
CA GLU A 283 2.95 -27.28 -15.40
C GLU A 283 4.02 -26.59 -14.54
N ALA A 284 3.90 -25.28 -14.31
CA ALA A 284 4.81 -24.54 -13.43
C ALA A 284 4.73 -25.01 -11.97
N VAL A 285 3.52 -25.34 -11.48
CA VAL A 285 3.30 -25.86 -10.12
C VAL A 285 3.82 -27.28 -9.96
N LEU A 286 3.72 -28.13 -10.99
CA LEU A 286 4.28 -29.48 -11.01
C LEU A 286 5.81 -29.46 -10.98
N ASN A 287 6.42 -28.69 -11.89
CA ASN A 287 7.86 -28.72 -12.08
C ASN A 287 8.63 -27.90 -11.02
N ARG A 288 8.03 -26.82 -10.50
CA ARG A 288 8.63 -25.86 -9.54
C ARG A 288 10.11 -25.54 -9.80
N ASP A 289 10.46 -25.25 -11.04
CA ASP A 289 11.82 -24.82 -11.40
C ASP A 289 12.27 -23.61 -10.56
N GLU A 290 13.16 -23.86 -9.59
CA GLU A 290 13.70 -22.87 -8.67
C GLU A 290 14.85 -22.04 -9.27
N SER A 291 15.17 -22.23 -10.55
CA SER A 291 16.15 -21.42 -11.25
C SER A 291 15.80 -19.93 -11.17
N ILE A 292 16.84 -19.10 -11.10
CA ILE A 292 16.69 -17.66 -10.93
C ILE A 292 16.45 -17.05 -12.32
N VAL A 293 15.41 -16.25 -12.43
CA VAL A 293 15.20 -15.42 -13.62
C VAL A 293 16.10 -14.20 -13.51
N ASP A 294 16.98 -14.00 -14.51
CA ASP A 294 17.79 -12.78 -14.57
C ASP A 294 16.91 -11.61 -15.03
N PHE A 295 16.55 -10.74 -14.09
CA PHE A 295 15.74 -9.58 -14.38
C PHE A 295 16.66 -8.40 -14.74
N PRO A 296 16.44 -7.71 -15.88
CA PRO A 296 17.33 -6.65 -16.30
C PRO A 296 17.36 -5.50 -15.27
N LYS A 297 18.49 -5.35 -14.58
CA LYS A 297 18.65 -4.35 -13.49
C LYS A 297 18.36 -2.91 -13.93
N HIS A 298 18.53 -2.61 -15.22
CA HIS A 298 18.25 -1.28 -15.77
C HIS A 298 16.76 -0.92 -15.69
N LEU A 299 15.84 -1.88 -15.83
CA LEU A 299 14.40 -1.64 -15.74
C LEU A 299 13.99 -1.24 -14.31
N VAL A 300 14.57 -1.92 -13.31
CA VAL A 300 14.34 -1.58 -11.89
C VAL A 300 14.89 -0.19 -11.57
N ARG A 301 16.10 0.14 -12.05
CA ARG A 301 16.69 1.48 -11.87
C ARG A 301 15.87 2.57 -12.54
N GLU A 302 15.37 2.32 -13.75
CA GLU A 302 14.57 3.29 -14.47
C GLU A 302 13.21 3.51 -13.78
N ALA A 303 12.57 2.44 -13.30
CA ALA A 303 11.35 2.53 -12.49
C ALA A 303 11.58 3.33 -11.20
N LEU A 304 12.62 3.00 -10.44
CA LEU A 304 12.99 3.73 -9.21
C LEU A 304 13.34 5.19 -9.50
N ARG A 305 14.02 5.49 -10.60
CA ARG A 305 14.34 6.87 -10.99
C ARG A 305 13.08 7.65 -11.29
N ARG A 306 12.13 7.08 -12.03
CA ARG A 306 10.84 7.71 -12.35
C ARG A 306 10.00 7.94 -11.09
N GLU A 307 9.94 6.96 -10.20
CA GLU A 307 9.30 7.10 -8.90
C GLU A 307 9.98 8.20 -8.07
N ALA A 308 11.30 8.18 -7.93
CA ALA A 308 12.05 9.20 -7.19
C ALA A 308 11.84 10.61 -7.76
N THR A 309 11.85 10.79 -9.08
CA THR A 309 11.55 12.09 -9.70
C THR A 309 10.12 12.55 -9.42
N GLY A 310 9.17 11.62 -9.37
CA GLY A 310 7.79 11.92 -8.98
C GLY A 310 7.69 12.32 -7.52
N VAL A 311 8.37 11.60 -6.62
CA VAL A 311 8.37 11.80 -5.16
C VAL A 311 9.03 13.11 -4.75
N PHE A 312 10.17 13.46 -5.33
CA PHE A 312 10.88 14.71 -5.01
C PHE A 312 10.35 15.93 -5.77
N SER A 313 9.22 15.80 -6.47
CA SER A 313 8.53 16.95 -7.04
C SER A 313 7.63 17.62 -6.01
N TRP A 314 7.52 18.95 -6.04
CA TRP A 314 6.53 19.69 -5.24
C TRP A 314 5.07 19.31 -5.57
N ARG A 315 4.85 18.65 -6.71
CA ARG A 315 3.58 18.03 -7.09
C ARG A 315 3.29 16.75 -6.30
N SER A 316 4.30 16.11 -5.70
CA SER A 316 4.11 14.93 -4.85
C SER A 316 3.34 15.27 -3.56
N ALA A 317 2.23 14.58 -3.34
CA ALA A 317 1.52 14.62 -2.07
C ALA A 317 2.42 14.17 -0.90
N GLN A 318 3.33 13.21 -1.14
CA GLN A 318 4.20 12.64 -0.11
C GLN A 318 5.27 13.63 0.35
N LEU A 319 5.93 14.36 -0.58
CA LEU A 319 6.91 15.39 -0.20
C LEU A 319 6.25 16.52 0.59
N ARG A 320 5.12 17.05 0.11
CA ARG A 320 4.36 18.09 0.83
C ARG A 320 3.94 17.60 2.21
N HIS A 321 3.59 16.33 2.34
CA HIS A 321 3.29 15.73 3.63
C HIS A 321 4.53 15.66 4.53
N ALA A 322 5.65 15.16 4.04
CA ALA A 322 6.89 15.07 4.83
C ALA A 322 7.35 16.44 5.34
N VAL A 323 7.24 17.49 4.52
CA VAL A 323 7.50 18.87 4.95
C VAL A 323 6.55 19.31 6.07
N ARG A 324 5.23 19.05 5.93
CA ARG A 324 4.24 19.35 6.99
C ARG A 324 4.56 18.63 8.29
N ALA A 325 4.80 17.32 8.23
CA ALA A 325 5.19 16.47 9.35
C ALA A 325 6.43 17.02 10.07
N ALA A 326 7.47 17.39 9.30
CA ALA A 326 8.69 17.96 9.83
C ALA A 326 8.46 19.32 10.51
N LEU A 327 7.67 20.22 9.90
CA LEU A 327 7.37 21.54 10.47
C LEU A 327 6.53 21.46 11.76
N GLY A 328 5.48 20.64 11.78
CA GLY A 328 4.69 20.48 13.01
C GLY A 328 5.49 19.78 14.12
N MET A 329 6.36 18.82 13.77
CA MET A 329 7.28 18.23 14.73
C MET A 329 8.32 19.23 15.24
N LEU A 330 8.84 20.12 14.39
CA LEU A 330 9.73 21.21 14.81
C LEU A 330 9.06 22.09 15.86
N VAL A 331 7.82 22.53 15.60
CA VAL A 331 7.06 23.35 16.55
C VAL A 331 6.81 22.60 17.87
N ALA A 332 6.40 21.33 17.80
CA ALA A 332 6.19 20.51 18.99
C ALA A 332 7.48 20.30 19.79
N ALA A 333 8.60 20.02 19.13
CA ALA A 333 9.89 19.86 19.78
C ALA A 333 10.39 21.18 20.42
N VAL A 334 10.15 22.33 19.78
CA VAL A 334 10.42 23.65 20.38
C VAL A 334 9.53 23.90 21.60
N ILE A 335 8.26 23.54 21.57
CA ILE A 335 7.37 23.66 22.75
C ILE A 335 7.87 22.76 23.89
N ALA A 336 8.31 21.55 23.56
CA ALA A 336 8.85 20.60 24.52
C ALA A 336 10.11 21.10 25.24
N THR A 337 10.93 21.97 24.64
CA THR A 337 12.12 22.51 25.34
C THR A 337 11.76 23.45 26.49
N PHE A 338 10.58 24.05 26.48
CA PHE A 338 10.08 24.86 27.60
C PHE A 338 9.56 24.03 28.78
N ARG A 339 9.56 22.68 28.66
CA ARG A 339 9.13 21.74 29.70
C ARG A 339 10.21 20.69 30.02
N PRO A 340 11.40 21.10 30.46
CA PRO A 340 12.45 20.14 30.82
C PRO A 340 12.01 19.34 32.05
N GLY A 341 12.17 18.02 31.99
CA GLY A 341 11.84 17.08 33.07
C GLY A 341 10.38 16.63 33.11
N ASP A 342 9.50 17.13 32.24
CA ASP A 342 8.07 16.78 32.22
C ASP A 342 7.86 15.39 31.56
N PRO A 343 7.38 14.37 32.31
CA PRO A 343 7.13 13.03 31.77
C PRO A 343 6.03 13.00 30.69
N LEU A 344 5.21 14.04 30.59
CA LEU A 344 4.17 14.16 29.59
C LEU A 344 4.72 14.57 28.22
N THR A 345 5.97 15.04 28.15
CA THR A 345 6.64 15.44 26.90
C THR A 345 6.69 14.31 25.88
N VAL A 346 7.00 13.07 26.32
CA VAL A 346 6.98 11.88 25.44
C VAL A 346 5.60 11.72 24.82
N SER A 347 4.57 11.72 25.67
CA SER A 347 3.19 11.53 25.24
C SER A 347 2.72 12.64 24.29
N PHE A 348 3.10 13.89 24.56
CA PHE A 348 2.80 15.04 23.70
C PHE A 348 3.43 14.90 22.31
N LEU A 349 4.74 14.60 22.25
CA LEU A 349 5.45 14.48 20.97
C LEU A 349 4.96 13.26 20.18
N MET A 350 4.73 12.12 20.84
CA MET A 350 4.19 10.91 20.22
C MET A 350 2.77 11.13 19.69
N THR A 351 1.92 11.82 20.46
CA THR A 351 0.56 12.19 20.01
C THR A 351 0.63 13.12 18.80
N THR A 352 1.51 14.12 18.84
CA THR A 352 1.71 15.03 17.71
C THR A 352 2.16 14.28 16.47
N PHE A 353 3.16 13.38 16.60
CA PHE A 353 3.61 12.55 15.48
C PHE A 353 2.49 11.65 14.94
N ALA A 354 1.73 10.98 15.82
CA ALA A 354 0.63 10.09 15.44
C ALA A 354 -0.50 10.80 14.70
N LEU A 355 -0.84 12.02 15.12
CA LEU A 355 -1.81 12.87 14.42
C LEU A 355 -1.31 13.31 13.05
N MET A 356 -0.01 13.52 12.92
CA MET A 356 0.64 13.95 11.69
C MET A 356 1.01 12.81 10.74
N GLN A 357 0.78 11.55 11.10
CA GLN A 357 1.12 10.43 10.22
C GLN A 357 0.29 10.44 8.93
N PRO A 358 0.91 10.15 7.77
CA PRO A 358 0.19 9.95 6.54
C PRO A 358 -0.39 8.55 6.54
N GLU A 359 -1.69 8.38 6.81
CA GLU A 359 -2.35 7.25 6.17
C GLU A 359 -2.64 7.63 4.73
N TRP A 360 -2.31 6.72 3.80
CA TRP A 360 -2.55 6.82 2.35
C TRP A 360 -4.02 7.08 1.96
N ARG A 361 -4.92 7.19 2.93
CA ARG A 361 -6.36 7.42 2.81
C ARG A 361 -6.90 8.29 3.96
N ASP A 362 -6.14 9.29 4.43
CA ASP A 362 -6.64 10.17 5.47
C ASP A 362 -7.67 11.16 4.92
N THR A 363 -8.92 10.93 5.32
CA THR A 363 -9.99 11.92 5.33
C THR A 363 -9.94 12.66 6.67
N LEU A 364 -10.49 13.88 6.73
CA LEU A 364 -10.64 14.64 7.98
C LEU A 364 -11.27 13.79 9.11
N ALA A 365 -12.15 12.84 8.74
CA ALA A 365 -12.78 11.89 9.65
C ALA A 365 -11.77 10.99 10.40
N LYS A 366 -10.69 10.54 9.75
CA LYS A 366 -9.66 9.73 10.41
C LYS A 366 -8.78 10.53 11.35
N ALA A 367 -8.39 11.75 10.95
CA ALA A 367 -7.69 12.67 11.84
C ALA A 367 -8.53 12.97 13.10
N TRP A 368 -9.85 13.16 12.93
CA TRP A 368 -10.79 13.29 14.03
C TRP A 368 -10.85 12.01 14.89
N GLN A 369 -10.91 10.81 14.29
CA GLN A 369 -10.87 9.55 15.03
C GLN A 369 -9.60 9.40 15.87
N ARG A 370 -8.43 9.80 15.36
CA ARG A 370 -7.17 9.78 16.12
C ARG A 370 -7.20 10.76 17.29
N ALA A 371 -7.68 11.98 17.06
CA ALA A 371 -7.84 13.00 18.10
C ALA A 371 -8.84 12.56 19.18
N ALA A 372 -10.02 12.08 18.77
CA ALA A 372 -11.04 11.53 19.66
C ALA A 372 -10.51 10.32 20.45
N GLY A 373 -9.71 9.46 19.82
CA GLY A 373 -9.05 8.33 20.47
C GLY A 373 -8.06 8.75 21.55
N ALA A 374 -7.22 9.76 21.27
CA ALA A 374 -6.29 10.32 22.24
C ALA A 374 -7.03 10.95 23.43
N VAL A 375 -8.08 11.72 23.17
CA VAL A 375 -8.93 12.31 24.22
C VAL A 375 -9.64 11.22 25.03
N ALA A 376 -10.25 10.23 24.38
CA ALA A 376 -10.91 9.12 25.06
C ALA A 376 -9.92 8.32 25.93
N GLY A 377 -8.71 8.05 25.41
CA GLY A 377 -7.63 7.42 26.16
C GLY A 377 -7.23 8.23 27.40
N ALA A 378 -7.18 9.56 27.28
CA ALA A 378 -6.92 10.46 28.40
C ALA A 378 -8.01 10.38 29.48
N VAL A 379 -9.29 10.30 29.07
CA VAL A 379 -10.42 10.14 30.00
C VAL A 379 -10.37 8.77 30.70
N VAL A 380 -10.13 7.68 29.96
CA VAL A 380 -10.00 6.34 30.58
C VAL A 380 -8.83 6.31 31.55
N LEU A 381 -7.71 6.95 31.20
CA LEU A 381 -6.56 7.09 32.06
C LEU A 381 -6.87 7.88 33.33
N ALA A 382 -7.63 8.99 33.23
CA ALA A 382 -8.10 9.75 34.39
C ALA A 382 -8.84 8.86 35.40
N VAL A 383 -9.79 8.07 34.87
CA VAL A 383 -10.59 7.14 35.66
C VAL A 383 -9.71 6.05 36.28
N ALA A 384 -8.74 5.53 35.53
CA ALA A 384 -7.79 4.53 36.02
C ALA A 384 -6.90 5.08 37.13
N LEU A 385 -6.37 6.30 37.00
CA LEU A 385 -5.59 6.97 38.04
C LEU A 385 -6.40 7.22 39.32
N TRP A 386 -7.71 7.44 39.19
CA TRP A 386 -8.60 7.64 40.32
C TRP A 386 -8.99 6.33 41.04
N LEU A 387 -9.17 5.24 40.29
CA LEU A 387 -9.69 3.98 40.81
C LEU A 387 -8.62 2.94 41.15
N LEU A 388 -7.45 2.98 40.51
CA LEU A 388 -6.44 1.93 40.61
C LEU A 388 -5.24 2.37 41.48
N PRO A 389 -4.68 1.44 42.28
CA PRO A 389 -3.44 1.72 42.99
C PRO A 389 -2.28 1.90 41.99
N PRO A 390 -1.22 2.67 42.33
CA PRO A 390 -0.10 2.94 41.43
C PRO A 390 0.55 1.68 40.84
N GLY A 391 0.63 0.59 41.61
CA GLY A 391 1.20 -0.68 41.14
C GLY A 391 0.40 -1.37 40.02
N ALA A 392 -0.87 -1.00 39.82
CA ALA A 392 -1.72 -1.53 38.75
C ALA A 392 -1.59 -0.76 37.43
N LEU A 393 -0.94 0.42 37.42
CA LEU A 393 -0.79 1.26 36.22
C LEU A 393 0.16 0.66 35.18
N LEU A 394 1.24 -0.01 35.62
CA LEU A 394 2.16 -0.70 34.71
C LEU A 394 1.49 -1.90 34.03
N PRO A 395 0.83 -2.84 34.75
CA PRO A 395 0.01 -3.87 34.12
C PRO A 395 -1.04 -3.31 33.17
N LEU A 396 -1.72 -2.22 33.55
CA LEU A 396 -2.69 -1.55 32.68
C LEU A 396 -2.04 -1.05 31.40
N GLY A 397 -0.86 -0.44 31.47
CA GLY A 397 -0.11 0.03 30.29
C GLY A 397 0.28 -1.12 29.36
N ILE A 398 0.71 -2.27 29.91
CA ILE A 398 1.00 -3.48 29.14
C ILE A 398 -0.26 -4.02 28.47
N VAL A 399 -1.36 -4.14 29.22
CA VAL A 399 -2.65 -4.58 28.69
C VAL A 399 -3.15 -3.63 27.60
N ALA A 400 -3.03 -2.31 27.80
CA ALA A 400 -3.40 -1.32 26.81
C ALA A 400 -2.57 -1.48 25.52
N LEU A 401 -1.25 -1.70 25.62
CA LEU A 401 -0.40 -1.98 24.46
C LEU A 401 -0.85 -3.24 23.72
N LEU A 402 -1.12 -4.33 24.45
CA LEU A 402 -1.58 -5.59 23.87
C LEU A 402 -2.94 -5.41 23.17
N VAL A 403 -3.89 -4.73 23.81
CA VAL A 403 -5.21 -4.48 23.24
C VAL A 403 -5.14 -3.55 22.05
N GLY A 404 -4.34 -2.49 22.09
CA GLY A 404 -4.29 -1.47 21.04
C GLY A 404 -3.66 -1.95 19.74
N PHE A 405 -2.65 -2.82 19.81
CA PHE A 405 -1.85 -3.21 18.64
C PHE A 405 -2.65 -3.90 17.52
N PRO A 406 -3.56 -4.87 17.79
CA PRO A 406 -4.47 -5.41 16.78
C PRO A 406 -5.26 -4.37 15.99
N PHE A 407 -5.50 -3.20 16.58
CA PHE A 407 -6.29 -2.12 15.99
C PHE A 407 -5.46 -1.07 15.28
N MET A 408 -4.12 -1.15 15.29
CA MET A 408 -3.23 -0.15 14.70
C MET A 408 -3.58 0.21 13.25
N GLN A 409 -4.04 -0.75 12.45
CA GLN A 409 -4.39 -0.54 11.04
C GLN A 409 -5.91 -0.39 10.79
N VAL A 410 -6.76 -0.86 11.71
CA VAL A 410 -8.21 -0.99 11.49
C VAL A 410 -9.00 0.07 12.24
N GLN A 411 -8.57 0.42 13.46
CA GLN A 411 -9.22 1.41 14.31
C GLN A 411 -8.16 2.31 14.97
N PRO A 412 -7.66 3.33 14.25
CA PRO A 412 -6.65 4.26 14.77
C PRO A 412 -7.08 4.96 16.07
N MET A 413 -8.39 5.12 16.28
CA MET A 413 -8.96 5.65 17.53
C MET A 413 -8.58 4.79 18.74
N VAL A 414 -8.80 3.47 18.66
CA VAL A 414 -8.51 2.53 19.75
C VAL A 414 -7.00 2.45 19.97
N PHE A 415 -6.23 2.32 18.90
CA PHE A 415 -4.77 2.27 19.00
C PHE A 415 -4.19 3.51 19.68
N ASN A 416 -4.60 4.72 19.28
CA ASN A 416 -4.11 5.96 19.89
C ASN A 416 -4.53 6.07 21.36
N GLY A 417 -5.77 5.72 21.72
CA GLY A 417 -6.20 5.70 23.12
C GLY A 417 -5.38 4.73 23.98
N CYS A 418 -5.08 3.54 23.44
CA CYS A 418 -4.22 2.55 24.09
C CYS A 418 -2.77 3.01 24.21
N MET A 419 -2.22 3.70 23.20
CA MET A 419 -0.87 4.26 23.24
C MET A 419 -0.75 5.36 24.32
N VAL A 420 -1.80 6.17 24.49
CA VAL A 420 -1.90 7.16 25.57
C VAL A 420 -1.85 6.47 26.94
N LEU A 421 -2.70 5.46 27.14
CA LEU A 421 -2.76 4.66 28.37
C LEU A 421 -1.42 3.99 28.68
N MET A 422 -0.76 3.42 27.66
CA MET A 422 0.57 2.83 27.80
C MET A 422 1.61 3.88 28.20
N SER A 423 1.69 5.00 27.47
CA SER A 423 2.70 6.04 27.69
C SER A 423 2.63 6.60 29.11
N VAL A 424 1.42 6.93 29.59
CA VAL A 424 1.26 7.45 30.95
C VAL A 424 1.35 6.34 32.01
N GLY A 425 0.80 5.15 31.76
CA GLY A 425 0.89 4.03 32.69
C GLY A 425 2.34 3.63 33.02
N MET A 426 3.24 3.68 32.03
CA MET A 426 4.67 3.42 32.22
C MET A 426 5.41 4.56 32.94
N ASN A 427 4.98 5.81 32.75
CA ASN A 427 5.63 6.99 33.33
C ASN A 427 5.10 7.34 34.74
N ALA A 428 3.81 7.13 35.00
CA ALA A 428 3.15 7.46 36.27
C ALA A 428 3.66 6.61 37.44
N THR A 429 4.09 5.36 37.20
CA THR A 429 4.70 4.52 38.24
C THR A 429 6.05 5.05 38.76
N THR A 430 6.68 5.99 38.06
CA THR A 430 8.03 6.46 38.38
C THR A 430 8.06 7.73 39.24
N ARG A 431 6.94 8.44 39.38
CA ARG A 431 6.89 9.70 40.15
C ARG A 431 5.58 9.78 40.92
N HIS A 432 5.65 10.08 42.21
CA HIS A 432 4.49 10.36 43.08
C HIS A 432 3.82 11.69 42.68
N LEU A 433 3.26 11.76 41.47
CA LEU A 433 2.62 12.95 40.96
C LEU A 433 1.17 13.03 41.44
N ASP A 434 0.69 14.25 41.68
CA ASP A 434 -0.72 14.50 41.93
C ASP A 434 -1.54 14.21 40.66
N ALA A 435 -2.43 13.21 40.75
CA ALA A 435 -3.14 12.65 39.59
C ALA A 435 -4.04 13.68 38.88
N GLY A 436 -4.59 14.65 39.62
CA GLY A 436 -5.50 15.65 39.06
C GLY A 436 -4.78 16.70 38.21
N SER A 437 -3.71 17.31 38.74
CA SER A 437 -2.91 18.29 38.02
C SER A 437 -2.22 17.69 36.78
N VAL A 438 -1.66 16.49 36.89
CA VAL A 438 -1.06 15.78 35.75
C VAL A 438 -2.07 15.51 34.64
N LEU A 439 -3.30 15.13 35.00
CA LEU A 439 -4.34 14.89 34.02
C LEU A 439 -4.72 16.17 33.25
N VAL A 440 -4.88 17.30 33.95
CA VAL A 440 -5.21 18.58 33.32
C VAL A 440 -4.08 19.03 32.39
N GLU A 441 -2.83 18.96 32.85
CA GLU A 441 -1.66 19.28 32.03
C GLU A 441 -1.57 18.36 30.81
N TYR A 442 -1.87 17.07 30.98
CA TYR A 442 -1.90 16.11 29.89
C TYR A 442 -2.98 16.44 28.85
N LEU A 443 -4.20 16.74 29.29
CA LEU A 443 -5.29 17.15 28.40
C LEU A 443 -4.95 18.42 27.63
N LEU A 444 -4.31 19.41 28.27
CA LEU A 444 -3.84 20.63 27.61
C LEU A 444 -2.77 20.33 26.56
N LEU A 445 -1.82 19.44 26.86
CA LEU A 445 -0.81 19.00 25.89
C LEU A 445 -1.42 18.24 24.72
N VAL A 446 -2.39 17.35 24.96
CA VAL A 446 -3.12 16.66 23.89
C VAL A 446 -3.89 17.65 23.03
N ALA A 447 -4.59 18.62 23.63
CA ALA A 447 -5.28 19.67 22.90
C ALA A 447 -4.31 20.48 22.03
N LEU A 448 -3.14 20.83 22.56
CA LEU A 448 -2.09 21.51 21.82
C LEU A 448 -1.55 20.65 20.65
N ALA A 449 -1.34 19.36 20.86
CA ALA A 449 -0.95 18.42 19.82
C ALA A 449 -2.00 18.34 18.70
N VAL A 450 -3.30 18.35 19.06
CA VAL A 450 -4.41 18.40 18.11
C VAL A 450 -4.38 19.71 17.30
N VAL A 451 -4.17 20.85 17.94
CA VAL A 451 -4.04 22.15 17.25
C VAL A 451 -2.87 22.14 16.26
N ILE A 452 -1.69 21.67 16.68
CA ILE A 452 -0.52 21.53 15.80
C ILE A 452 -0.83 20.59 14.63
N GLY A 453 -1.42 19.43 14.92
CA GLY A 453 -1.81 18.43 13.93
C GLY A 453 -2.81 18.98 12.91
N LEU A 454 -3.80 19.78 13.33
CA LEU A 454 -4.78 20.38 12.42
C LEU A 454 -4.17 21.50 11.56
N LEU A 455 -3.39 22.39 12.16
CA LEU A 455 -2.74 23.50 11.47
C LEU A 455 -1.78 22.98 10.39
N PHE A 456 -0.86 22.08 10.76
CA PHE A 456 0.14 21.58 9.83
C PHE A 456 -0.38 20.42 8.98
N GLY A 457 -1.35 19.63 9.46
CA GLY A 457 -1.96 18.56 8.69
C GLY A 457 -2.85 19.07 7.55
N PHE A 458 -3.58 20.17 7.74
CA PHE A 458 -4.60 20.62 6.77
C PHE A 458 -4.39 22.05 6.23
N ALA A 459 -3.83 22.99 7.01
CA ALA A 459 -3.80 24.40 6.64
C ALA A 459 -2.46 24.90 6.04
N ALA A 460 -1.32 24.26 6.36
CA ALA A 460 -0.01 24.93 6.24
C ALA A 460 0.77 24.77 4.92
N VAL A 461 0.24 24.18 3.83
CA VAL A 461 0.94 24.22 2.53
C VAL A 461 0.05 24.85 1.44
N PRO A 462 0.29 26.13 1.11
CA PRO A 462 -0.35 26.78 -0.02
C PRO A 462 0.13 26.16 -1.35
N GLY A 463 -0.76 26.08 -2.35
CA GLY A 463 -0.33 26.27 -3.74
C GLY A 463 -0.32 25.08 -4.71
N VAL A 464 -0.88 23.91 -4.38
CA VAL A 464 -1.16 22.88 -5.42
C VAL A 464 -2.65 22.53 -5.40
N PRO A 465 -3.47 23.10 -6.29
CA PRO A 465 -4.85 22.65 -6.44
C PRO A 465 -4.84 21.17 -6.81
N LYS A 466 -5.60 20.36 -6.07
CA LYS A 466 -5.81 18.95 -6.40
C LYS A 466 -6.58 18.89 -7.72
N PRO A 467 -6.24 17.97 -8.64
CA PRO A 467 -6.92 17.90 -9.93
C PRO A 467 -8.41 17.65 -9.72
N SER A 468 -9.24 18.43 -10.41
CA SER A 468 -10.70 18.28 -10.34
C SER A 468 -11.14 16.94 -10.96
N VAL A 469 -12.39 16.54 -10.72
CA VAL A 469 -12.98 15.36 -11.38
C VAL A 469 -12.89 15.52 -12.91
N ALA A 470 -13.26 16.69 -13.43
CA ALA A 470 -13.19 17.02 -14.85
C ALA A 470 -11.76 16.94 -15.40
N GLN A 471 -10.76 17.42 -14.65
CA GLN A 471 -9.36 17.34 -15.09
C GLN A 471 -8.87 15.88 -15.16
N ARG A 472 -9.15 15.07 -14.12
CA ARG A 472 -8.78 13.64 -14.12
C ARG A 472 -9.47 12.87 -15.25
N PHE A 473 -10.74 13.20 -15.53
CA PHE A 473 -11.47 12.62 -16.65
C PHE A 473 -10.84 13.02 -18.00
N SER A 474 -10.53 14.31 -18.19
CA SER A 474 -9.86 14.80 -19.39
C SER A 474 -8.48 14.15 -19.60
N ASP A 475 -7.68 14.00 -18.54
CA ASP A 475 -6.37 13.32 -18.59
C ASP A 475 -6.52 11.85 -19.00
N ALA A 476 -7.53 11.15 -18.47
CA ALA A 476 -7.81 9.75 -18.79
C ALA A 476 -8.30 9.55 -20.24
N VAL A 477 -9.18 10.44 -20.71
CA VAL A 477 -9.64 10.46 -22.11
C VAL A 477 -8.47 10.74 -23.07
N SER A 478 -7.64 11.75 -22.76
CA SER A 478 -6.50 12.12 -23.59
C SER A 478 -5.49 10.98 -23.73
N GLU A 479 -5.07 10.37 -22.61
CA GLU A 479 -4.09 9.27 -22.65
C GLU A 479 -4.64 8.01 -23.34
N THR A 480 -5.95 7.77 -23.24
CA THR A 480 -6.61 6.66 -23.96
C THR A 480 -6.70 6.95 -25.47
N GLY A 481 -6.97 8.20 -25.85
CA GLY A 481 -6.91 8.64 -27.25
C GLY A 481 -5.51 8.50 -27.84
N GLU A 482 -4.47 8.90 -27.11
CA GLU A 482 -3.07 8.72 -27.54
C GLU A 482 -2.69 7.24 -27.66
N LEU A 483 -3.19 6.37 -26.77
CA LEU A 483 -3.03 4.92 -26.90
C LEU A 483 -3.66 4.41 -28.21
N LEU A 484 -4.91 4.77 -28.51
CA LEU A 484 -5.59 4.35 -29.74
C LEU A 484 -4.86 4.87 -31.00
N ALA A 485 -4.35 6.10 -30.98
CA ALA A 485 -3.54 6.65 -32.06
C ALA A 485 -2.23 5.86 -32.26
N SER A 486 -1.53 5.48 -31.18
CA SER A 486 -0.33 4.63 -31.28
C SER A 486 -0.64 3.21 -31.76
N VAL A 487 -1.83 2.67 -31.43
CA VAL A 487 -2.30 1.38 -31.98
C VAL A 487 -2.56 1.51 -33.48
N ALA A 488 -3.21 2.58 -33.93
CA ALA A 488 -3.42 2.85 -35.35
C ALA A 488 -2.10 2.90 -36.13
N GLU A 489 -1.10 3.62 -35.62
CA GLU A 489 0.24 3.65 -36.23
C GLU A 489 0.86 2.25 -36.31
N ARG A 490 0.72 1.46 -35.25
CA ARG A 490 1.24 0.09 -35.20
C ARG A 490 0.58 -0.84 -36.21
N LEU A 491 -0.73 -0.71 -36.42
CA LEU A 491 -1.51 -1.46 -37.41
C LEU A 491 -1.15 -1.08 -38.86
N ARG A 492 -0.60 0.12 -39.09
CA ARG A 492 -0.03 0.53 -40.39
C ARG A 492 1.37 -0.03 -40.64
N GLY A 493 1.97 -0.71 -39.65
CA GLY A 493 3.36 -1.17 -39.70
C GLY A 493 4.39 -0.16 -39.19
N GLY A 494 3.96 0.99 -38.68
CA GLY A 494 4.80 1.96 -37.95
C GLY A 494 4.88 1.65 -36.44
N GLY A 495 5.43 2.58 -35.65
CA GLY A 495 5.41 2.53 -34.18
C GLY A 495 6.23 1.41 -33.51
N GLY A 496 6.99 1.76 -32.47
CA GLY A 496 7.74 0.78 -31.67
C GLY A 496 6.86 0.03 -30.66
N ARG A 497 7.02 -1.30 -30.49
CA ARG A 497 6.34 -2.06 -29.41
C ARG A 497 6.54 -1.44 -28.02
N ARG A 498 7.71 -0.84 -27.79
CA ARG A 498 8.05 -0.15 -26.53
C ARG A 498 7.18 1.09 -26.32
N GLU A 499 6.90 1.85 -27.36
CA GLU A 499 6.13 3.08 -27.29
C GLU A 499 4.67 2.80 -26.95
N VAL A 500 4.05 1.86 -27.67
CA VAL A 500 2.70 1.37 -27.38
C VAL A 500 2.59 0.86 -25.94
N ALA A 501 3.59 0.11 -25.47
CA ALA A 501 3.62 -0.36 -24.08
C ALA A 501 3.74 0.79 -23.06
N LEU A 502 4.41 1.90 -23.39
CA LEU A 502 4.47 3.09 -22.54
C LEU A 502 3.11 3.80 -22.50
N ARG A 503 2.43 3.93 -23.64
CA ARG A 503 1.07 4.50 -23.73
C ARG A 503 0.05 3.67 -22.95
N PHE A 504 0.12 2.36 -23.06
CA PHE A 504 -0.72 1.45 -22.26
C PHE A 504 -0.56 1.68 -20.75
N ARG A 505 0.67 1.91 -20.28
CA ARG A 505 0.94 2.21 -18.87
C ARG A 505 0.43 3.59 -18.47
N ALA A 506 0.54 4.58 -19.35
CA ALA A 506 0.04 5.93 -19.09
C ALA A 506 -1.49 5.95 -18.99
N ALA A 507 -2.20 5.38 -19.96
CA ALA A 507 -3.65 5.22 -19.95
C ALA A 507 -4.15 4.42 -18.73
N ALA A 508 -3.46 3.32 -18.38
CA ALA A 508 -3.81 2.55 -17.19
C ALA A 508 -3.64 3.35 -15.88
N ARG A 509 -2.61 4.21 -15.80
CA ARG A 509 -2.37 5.07 -14.64
C ARG A 509 -3.44 6.15 -14.52
N THR A 510 -3.73 6.90 -15.58
CA THR A 510 -4.73 7.97 -15.53
C THR A 510 -6.13 7.42 -15.26
N HIS A 511 -6.44 6.23 -15.76
CA HIS A 511 -7.67 5.52 -15.40
C HIS A 511 -7.71 5.13 -13.91
N GLN A 512 -6.60 4.70 -13.32
CA GLN A 512 -6.52 4.47 -11.88
C GLN A 512 -6.72 5.77 -11.10
N ASP A 513 -6.10 6.86 -11.52
CA ASP A 513 -6.22 8.17 -10.87
C ASP A 513 -7.66 8.72 -10.98
N LEU A 514 -8.37 8.38 -12.05
CA LEU A 514 -9.79 8.70 -12.25
C LEU A 514 -10.68 8.02 -11.18
N LEU A 515 -10.55 6.69 -11.04
CA LEU A 515 -11.39 5.89 -10.14
C LEU A 515 -10.94 5.93 -8.67
N SER A 516 -9.67 6.21 -8.41
CA SER A 516 -9.07 6.25 -7.07
C SER A 516 -8.46 7.64 -6.80
N PRO A 517 -9.29 8.65 -6.47
CA PRO A 517 -8.82 10.01 -6.23
C PRO A 517 -7.75 10.10 -5.13
N GLU A 518 -6.86 11.10 -5.25
CA GLU A 518 -5.93 11.45 -4.17
C GLU A 518 -6.71 11.79 -2.88
N PRO A 519 -6.21 11.37 -1.69
CA PRO A 519 -6.86 11.67 -0.41
C PRO A 519 -7.16 13.16 -0.20
N GLY A 520 -8.40 13.45 0.20
CA GLY A 520 -8.91 14.80 0.40
C GLY A 520 -9.15 15.59 -0.90
N SER A 521 -9.18 14.93 -2.05
CA SER A 521 -9.88 15.46 -3.23
C SER A 521 -11.37 15.61 -2.90
N ARG A 522 -12.05 16.56 -3.54
CA ARG A 522 -13.50 16.73 -3.36
C ARG A 522 -14.19 15.43 -3.78
N GLU A 523 -15.02 14.87 -2.90
CA GLU A 523 -15.79 13.67 -3.23
C GLU A 523 -16.76 14.00 -4.37
N PRO A 524 -16.87 13.13 -5.39
CA PRO A 524 -17.84 13.32 -6.45
C PRO A 524 -19.26 13.20 -5.88
N SER A 525 -20.21 13.96 -6.45
CA SER A 525 -21.63 13.75 -6.18
C SER A 525 -22.04 12.31 -6.54
N PRO A 526 -23.17 11.79 -6.02
CA PRO A 526 -23.67 10.46 -6.41
C PRO A 526 -23.80 10.30 -7.92
N GLU A 527 -24.33 11.31 -8.61
CA GLU A 527 -24.46 11.36 -10.08
C GLU A 527 -23.09 11.34 -10.77
N GLN A 528 -22.13 12.14 -10.30
CA GLN A 528 -20.76 12.12 -10.83
C GLN A 528 -20.06 10.78 -10.59
N ARG A 529 -20.40 10.07 -9.51
CA ARG A 529 -19.82 8.76 -9.20
C ARG A 529 -20.31 7.70 -10.19
N GLU A 530 -21.61 7.68 -10.47
CA GLU A 530 -22.19 6.79 -11.48
C GLU A 530 -21.62 7.10 -12.87
N ALA A 531 -21.54 8.37 -13.25
CA ALA A 531 -20.92 8.79 -14.52
C ALA A 531 -19.43 8.43 -14.61
N LEU A 532 -18.67 8.54 -13.50
CA LEU A 532 -17.27 8.10 -13.44
C LEU A 532 -17.12 6.60 -13.58
N GLU A 533 -18.03 5.82 -12.99
CA GLU A 533 -18.04 4.36 -13.12
C GLU A 533 -18.36 3.93 -14.55
N GLU A 534 -19.37 4.54 -15.19
CA GLU A 534 -19.72 4.26 -16.59
C GLU A 534 -18.59 4.66 -17.54
N ALA A 535 -18.05 5.88 -17.40
CA ALA A 535 -16.93 6.35 -18.21
C ALA A 535 -15.65 5.53 -17.98
N GLY A 536 -15.35 5.18 -16.72
CA GLY A 536 -14.22 4.34 -16.38
C GLY A 536 -14.32 2.93 -16.98
N GLN A 537 -15.53 2.36 -17.00
CA GLN A 537 -15.78 1.11 -17.71
C GLN A 537 -15.54 1.23 -19.22
N GLY A 538 -16.04 2.31 -19.85
CA GLY A 538 -15.80 2.56 -21.29
C GLY A 538 -14.30 2.73 -21.61
N LEU A 539 -13.57 3.55 -20.86
CA LEU A 539 -12.12 3.71 -21.04
C LEU A 539 -11.36 2.39 -20.84
N ARG A 540 -11.82 1.53 -19.91
CA ARG A 540 -11.26 0.18 -19.73
C ARG A 540 -11.49 -0.70 -20.95
N GLY A 541 -12.71 -0.70 -21.48
CA GLY A 541 -13.08 -1.47 -22.65
C GLY A 541 -12.27 -1.04 -23.88
N LEU A 542 -12.12 0.26 -24.11
CA LEU A 542 -11.24 0.80 -25.17
C LEU A 542 -9.79 0.33 -25.04
N ALA A 543 -9.23 0.34 -23.82
CA ALA A 543 -7.90 -0.19 -23.58
C ALA A 543 -7.84 -1.72 -23.81
N ALA A 544 -8.90 -2.48 -23.51
CA ALA A 544 -8.97 -3.90 -23.78
C ALA A 544 -9.04 -4.19 -25.29
N SER A 545 -9.88 -3.46 -26.05
CA SER A 545 -9.97 -3.56 -27.50
C SER A 545 -8.66 -3.16 -28.19
N ALA A 546 -7.99 -2.11 -27.69
CA ALA A 546 -6.64 -1.73 -28.14
C ALA A 546 -5.64 -2.89 -27.94
N GLY A 547 -5.75 -3.60 -26.83
CA GLY A 547 -4.94 -4.80 -26.56
C GLY A 547 -5.23 -5.93 -27.53
N ALA A 548 -6.51 -6.22 -27.79
CA ALA A 548 -6.93 -7.25 -28.74
C ALA A 548 -6.45 -6.96 -30.17
N LEU A 549 -6.54 -5.71 -30.62
CA LEU A 549 -6.04 -5.28 -31.93
C LEU A 549 -4.53 -5.50 -32.09
N LEU A 550 -3.75 -5.33 -31.01
CA LEU A 550 -2.30 -5.53 -31.04
C LEU A 550 -1.88 -7.00 -30.97
N GLN A 551 -2.74 -7.89 -30.48
CA GLN A 551 -2.48 -9.33 -30.43
C GLN A 551 -2.66 -9.99 -31.80
N ARG A 552 -3.43 -9.37 -32.70
CA ARG A 552 -3.56 -9.85 -34.07
C ARG A 552 -2.25 -9.62 -34.84
N ASP A 553 -1.65 -10.71 -35.29
CA ASP A 553 -0.48 -10.67 -36.16
C ASP A 553 -0.92 -10.19 -37.56
N GLY A 554 -0.73 -8.91 -37.86
CA GLY A 554 -1.05 -8.38 -39.19
C GLY A 554 -1.04 -6.86 -39.26
N GLN A 555 -0.91 -6.34 -40.47
CA GLN A 555 -1.26 -4.96 -40.78
C GLN A 555 -2.72 -4.93 -41.22
N SER A 556 -3.54 -4.09 -40.60
CA SER A 556 -4.93 -3.87 -41.01
C SER A 556 -5.15 -2.37 -41.22
N PRO A 557 -5.03 -1.88 -42.47
CA PRO A 557 -5.26 -0.46 -42.79
C PRO A 557 -6.66 0.01 -42.41
N ALA A 558 -7.68 -0.85 -42.54
CA ALA A 558 -9.06 -0.57 -42.15
C ALA A 558 -9.18 -0.34 -40.64
N MET A 559 -8.63 -1.24 -39.82
CA MET A 559 -8.64 -1.07 -38.36
C MET A 559 -7.73 0.05 -37.88
N ALA A 560 -6.64 0.36 -38.59
CA ALA A 560 -5.82 1.51 -38.29
C ALA A 560 -6.61 2.82 -38.44
N SER A 561 -7.30 3.00 -39.57
CA SER A 561 -8.14 4.17 -39.80
C SER A 561 -9.31 4.25 -38.80
N PHE A 562 -9.90 3.10 -38.45
CA PHE A 562 -10.94 3.04 -37.42
C PHE A 562 -10.43 3.44 -36.03
N ALA A 563 -9.26 2.94 -35.61
CA ALA A 563 -8.66 3.28 -34.32
C ALA A 563 -8.26 4.78 -34.23
N GLU A 564 -7.78 5.37 -35.33
CA GLU A 564 -7.51 6.80 -35.41
C GLU A 564 -8.81 7.63 -35.34
N ALA A 565 -9.87 7.20 -36.03
CA ALA A 565 -11.19 7.84 -35.92
C ALA A 565 -11.78 7.71 -34.51
N ALA A 566 -11.58 6.57 -33.83
CA ALA A 566 -11.97 6.39 -32.43
C ALA A 566 -11.19 7.31 -31.48
N ALA A 567 -9.88 7.51 -31.72
CA ALA A 567 -9.08 8.49 -30.99
C ALA A 567 -9.61 9.93 -31.19
N GLY A 568 -10.00 10.27 -32.42
CA GLY A 568 -10.65 11.54 -32.75
C GLY A 568 -12.00 11.72 -32.05
N ALA A 569 -12.82 10.66 -31.99
CA ALA A 569 -14.09 10.65 -31.27
C ALA A 569 -13.92 10.98 -29.79
N LEU A 570 -12.95 10.34 -29.11
CA LEU A 570 -12.60 10.64 -27.72
C LEU A 570 -12.17 12.10 -27.52
N ALA A 571 -11.44 12.68 -28.47
CA ALA A 571 -10.94 14.06 -28.39
C ALA A 571 -12.04 15.13 -28.61
N GLY A 572 -13.28 14.74 -28.92
CA GLY A 572 -14.43 15.64 -28.94
C GLY A 572 -15.11 15.82 -30.30
N SER A 573 -14.87 14.97 -31.30
CA SER A 573 -15.64 15.04 -32.55
C SER A 573 -17.10 14.59 -32.37
N GLY A 574 -17.44 13.85 -31.30
CA GLY A 574 -18.80 13.39 -30.95
C GLY A 574 -19.41 12.37 -31.90
N GLU A 575 -18.95 12.31 -33.14
CA GLU A 575 -19.32 11.31 -34.13
C GLU A 575 -18.59 10.00 -33.85
N LEU A 576 -19.38 8.93 -33.70
CA LEU A 576 -18.82 7.58 -33.62
C LEU A 576 -18.15 7.22 -34.95
N PRO A 577 -16.98 6.53 -34.90
CA PRO A 577 -16.32 6.09 -36.11
C PRO A 577 -17.24 5.15 -36.92
N PRO A 578 -17.28 5.29 -38.26
CA PRO A 578 -18.04 4.37 -39.09
C PRO A 578 -17.46 2.97 -38.98
N ARG A 579 -18.32 1.96 -39.12
CA ARG A 579 -17.85 0.56 -39.16
C ARG A 579 -16.90 0.37 -40.36
N PRO A 580 -15.77 -0.32 -40.17
CA PRO A 580 -14.87 -0.64 -41.27
C PRO A 580 -15.60 -1.50 -42.31
N ALA A 581 -15.53 -1.09 -43.59
CA ALA A 581 -16.30 -1.71 -44.68
C ALA A 581 -15.75 -3.09 -45.09
N GLU A 582 -14.42 -3.23 -45.04
CA GLU A 582 -13.69 -4.46 -45.40
C GLU A 582 -13.16 -5.15 -44.13
N ALA A 583 -14.04 -5.33 -43.14
CA ALA A 583 -13.67 -5.97 -41.89
C ALA A 583 -14.11 -7.43 -41.84
N ASP A 584 -13.21 -8.30 -41.39
CA ASP A 584 -13.59 -9.68 -41.06
C ASP A 584 -14.56 -9.71 -39.85
N GLU A 585 -15.03 -10.89 -39.49
CA GLU A 585 -15.99 -11.03 -38.38
C GLU A 585 -15.43 -10.53 -37.04
N GLU A 586 -14.15 -10.77 -36.79
CA GLU A 586 -13.47 -10.34 -35.57
C GLU A 586 -13.25 -8.82 -35.54
N GLU A 587 -12.82 -8.23 -36.65
CA GLU A 587 -12.66 -6.78 -36.79
C GLU A 587 -14.00 -6.06 -36.64
N ARG A 588 -15.10 -6.65 -37.15
CA ARG A 588 -16.46 -6.14 -36.93
C ARG A 588 -16.86 -6.19 -35.46
N LEU A 589 -16.58 -7.30 -34.77
CA LEU A 589 -16.85 -7.45 -33.34
C LEU A 589 -16.07 -6.40 -32.51
N LEU A 590 -14.76 -6.25 -32.78
CA LEU A 590 -13.92 -5.25 -32.10
C LEU A 590 -14.38 -3.82 -32.37
N ALA A 591 -14.77 -3.52 -33.62
CA ALA A 591 -15.31 -2.21 -33.96
C ALA A 591 -16.62 -1.91 -33.21
N ASP A 592 -17.49 -2.91 -33.03
CA ASP A 592 -18.73 -2.74 -32.27
C ASP A 592 -18.50 -2.53 -30.77
N LEU A 593 -17.53 -3.24 -30.18
CA LEU A 593 -17.12 -3.02 -28.79
C LEU A 593 -16.55 -1.61 -28.59
N VAL A 594 -15.61 -1.18 -29.45
CA VAL A 594 -15.03 0.17 -29.38
C VAL A 594 -16.12 1.24 -29.48
N ARG A 595 -17.09 1.09 -30.38
CA ARG A 595 -18.20 2.04 -30.51
C ARG A 595 -19.11 2.05 -29.27
N ALA A 596 -19.40 0.88 -28.69
CA ALA A 596 -20.18 0.78 -27.46
C ALA A 596 -19.48 1.46 -26.27
N ASP A 597 -18.16 1.30 -26.16
CA ASP A 597 -17.37 1.93 -25.10
C ASP A 597 -17.21 3.45 -25.30
N LEU A 598 -17.03 3.91 -26.54
CA LEU A 598 -17.06 5.35 -26.86
C LEU A 598 -18.38 5.99 -26.42
N LEU A 599 -19.51 5.33 -26.66
CA LEU A 599 -20.82 5.81 -26.21
C LEU A 599 -20.91 5.96 -24.68
N ARG A 600 -20.36 5.00 -23.92
CA ARG A 600 -20.32 5.09 -22.44
C ARG A 600 -19.46 6.27 -21.98
N VAL A 601 -18.30 6.46 -22.61
CA VAL A 601 -17.42 7.60 -22.31
C VAL A 601 -18.12 8.93 -22.62
N HIS A 602 -18.83 9.02 -23.75
CA HIS A 602 -19.58 10.23 -24.12
C HIS A 602 -20.73 10.54 -23.15
N ARG A 603 -21.52 9.54 -22.73
CA ARG A 603 -22.57 9.74 -21.71
C ARG A 603 -22.00 10.22 -20.38
N GLY A 604 -20.90 9.61 -19.94
CA GLY A 604 -20.21 10.05 -18.73
C GLY A 604 -19.64 11.47 -18.87
N ALA A 605 -19.14 11.83 -20.06
CA ALA A 605 -18.60 13.17 -20.32
C ALA A 605 -19.64 14.28 -20.15
N GLU A 606 -20.90 14.05 -20.57
CA GLU A 606 -21.99 15.05 -20.43
C GLU A 606 -22.23 15.45 -18.96
N VAL A 607 -22.11 14.50 -18.03
CA VAL A 607 -22.29 14.72 -16.60
C VAL A 607 -21.02 15.27 -15.93
N LEU A 608 -19.84 14.88 -16.44
CA LEU A 608 -18.54 15.22 -15.83
C LEU A 608 -17.94 16.54 -16.33
N ALA A 609 -18.42 17.06 -17.46
CA ALA A 609 -17.99 18.34 -18.04
C ALA A 609 -18.81 19.55 -17.56
N GLY A 610 -19.95 19.33 -16.89
CA GLY A 610 -20.74 20.34 -16.19
C GLY A 610 -20.22 20.62 -14.78
#